data_AF-A0A956KPK5-F1
#
_entry.id   AF-A0A956KPK5-F1
#
_cell.length_a   1.000
_cell.length_b   1.000
_cell.length_c   1.000
_cell.angle_alpha   90.00
_cell.angle_beta   90.00
_cell.angle_gamma   90.00
#
_symmetry.space_group_name_H-M   'P 1'
#
loop_
_entity.id
_entity.type
_entity.pdbx_description
1 polymer ?
#
loop_
_entity_poly.entity_id
_entity_poly.type
_entity_poly.pdbx_seq_one_letter_code
_entity_poly.pdbx_strand_id
1 'polypeptide(L)'
;MRHTTVLLLSLLVTLPALAGCKHRDEETEAPQTQTAAVTVDAEEELAPPRVERRDDRIVIHEKIQFDLNRATIRPESDGLLRELATLIKANPQLEQISIEGHTCNIGSPEYNLDLSQRRAAAVRKRL
;
A
#
# COMPACT_ATOMS: atom_id res chain seq x y z
N MET A 1 -30.74 -70.15 -12.77
CA MET A 1 -31.92 -70.15 -11.88
C MET A 1 -31.84 -68.91 -10.98
N ARG A 2 -32.87 -68.05 -11.04
CA ARG A 2 -33.24 -66.91 -10.15
C ARG A 2 -32.29 -65.69 -10.21
N HIS A 3 -32.48 -64.68 -11.07
CA HIS A 3 -33.55 -63.65 -11.23
C HIS A 3 -33.70 -62.66 -10.07
N THR A 4 -33.27 -61.40 -10.29
CA THR A 4 -33.97 -60.10 -10.05
C THR A 4 -32.93 -58.98 -10.27
N THR A 5 -32.83 -58.27 -11.40
CA THR A 5 -33.76 -57.30 -12.03
C THR A 5 -34.24 -56.22 -11.06
N VAL A 6 -33.57 -55.06 -11.08
CA VAL A 6 -34.17 -53.78 -10.69
C VAL A 6 -34.00 -52.82 -11.88
N LEU A 7 -35.13 -52.62 -12.58
CA LEU A 7 -35.37 -51.61 -13.61
C LEU A 7 -35.11 -50.20 -13.05
N LEU A 8 -34.40 -49.31 -13.76
CA LEU A 8 -34.86 -48.46 -14.88
C LEU A 8 -35.80 -47.30 -14.45
N LEU A 9 -35.31 -46.08 -14.73
CA LEU A 9 -35.96 -45.00 -15.48
C LEU A 9 -36.41 -43.72 -14.73
N SER A 10 -35.83 -42.61 -15.22
CA SER A 10 -36.40 -41.25 -15.44
C SER A 10 -36.87 -40.40 -14.26
N LEU A 11 -36.28 -39.22 -13.97
CA LEU A 11 -36.27 -37.91 -14.69
C LEU A 11 -37.36 -36.97 -14.13
N LEU A 12 -36.97 -35.79 -13.65
CA LEU A 12 -37.66 -34.48 -13.65
C LEU A 12 -36.81 -33.51 -12.77
N VAL A 13 -35.83 -32.82 -13.34
CA VAL A 13 -35.92 -31.40 -13.78
C VAL A 13 -36.51 -30.48 -12.69
N THR A 14 -35.64 -29.70 -12.04
CA THR A 14 -35.98 -28.35 -11.57
C THR A 14 -34.91 -27.38 -12.07
N LEU A 15 -35.35 -26.37 -12.81
CA LEU A 15 -34.54 -25.33 -13.44
C LEU A 15 -33.85 -24.44 -12.39
N PRO A 16 -32.62 -23.96 -12.62
CA PRO A 16 -32.08 -22.81 -11.93
C PRO A 16 -32.68 -21.52 -12.53
N ALA A 17 -33.24 -20.67 -11.68
CA ALA A 17 -33.69 -19.33 -12.07
C ALA A 17 -32.49 -18.40 -12.25
N LEU A 18 -32.26 -17.99 -13.50
CA LEU A 18 -31.44 -16.84 -13.90
C LEU A 18 -32.37 -15.63 -14.09
N ALA A 19 -32.07 -14.49 -13.47
CA ALA A 19 -32.24 -13.14 -14.04
C ALA A 19 -31.86 -12.07 -13.01
N GLY A 20 -30.88 -11.21 -13.34
CA GLY A 20 -30.63 -10.00 -12.55
C GLY A 20 -29.27 -9.31 -12.65
N CYS A 21 -28.49 -9.49 -13.73
CA CYS A 21 -27.31 -8.66 -13.97
C CYS A 21 -27.73 -7.22 -14.29
N LYS A 22 -27.50 -6.28 -13.38
CA LYS A 22 -27.62 -4.85 -13.64
C LYS A 22 -26.25 -4.30 -14.07
N HIS A 23 -25.84 -4.68 -15.28
CA HIS A 23 -24.89 -3.87 -16.06
C HIS A 23 -25.75 -2.90 -16.87
N ARG A 24 -25.50 -1.60 -16.68
CA ARG A 24 -25.90 -0.60 -17.66
C ARG A 24 -24.61 -0.13 -18.32
N ASP A 25 -24.46 -0.55 -19.56
CA ASP A 25 -23.45 -0.09 -20.48
C ASP A 25 -23.59 1.43 -20.64
N GLU A 26 -22.49 2.14 -20.46
CA GLU A 26 -22.31 3.46 -21.03
C GLU A 26 -21.08 3.35 -21.92
N GLU A 27 -21.32 2.84 -23.13
CA GLU A 27 -20.39 2.90 -24.23
C GLU A 27 -20.57 4.26 -24.89
N THR A 28 -19.57 5.13 -24.78
CA THR A 28 -19.35 6.24 -25.71
C THR A 28 -17.86 6.48 -25.85
N GLU A 29 -17.29 5.77 -26.83
CA GLU A 29 -16.47 6.35 -27.90
C GLU A 29 -15.27 7.23 -27.48
N ALA A 30 -14.08 6.62 -27.47
CA ALA A 30 -12.85 7.32 -27.86
C ALA A 30 -12.90 7.56 -29.38
N PRO A 31 -12.35 8.64 -29.99
CA PRO A 31 -10.92 8.94 -29.86
C PRO A 31 -10.50 10.40 -30.15
N GLN A 32 -9.79 11.09 -29.25
CA GLN A 32 -8.96 12.24 -29.66
C GLN A 32 -7.62 12.27 -28.90
N THR A 33 -6.59 11.75 -29.57
CA THR A 33 -5.23 12.27 -29.45
C THR A 33 -5.27 13.76 -29.78
N GLN A 34 -5.00 14.60 -28.78
CA GLN A 34 -4.58 15.97 -29.03
C GLN A 34 -3.29 16.22 -28.25
N THR A 35 -2.19 15.96 -28.95
CA THR A 35 -0.93 16.68 -28.77
C THR A 35 -1.24 18.18 -28.89
N ALA A 36 -1.32 18.86 -27.76
CA ALA A 36 -1.09 20.29 -27.68
C ALA A 36 0.11 20.46 -26.76
N ALA A 37 1.22 20.86 -27.37
CA ALA A 37 2.43 21.27 -26.67
C ALA A 37 2.07 22.40 -25.69
N VAL A 38 2.19 22.15 -24.39
CA VAL A 38 2.30 23.22 -23.40
C VAL A 38 3.78 23.54 -23.30
N THR A 39 4.17 24.56 -24.05
CA THR A 39 5.50 25.16 -24.02
C THR A 39 5.61 26.14 -22.86
N VAL A 40 6.55 25.81 -21.98
CA VAL A 40 7.46 26.64 -21.16
C VAL A 40 6.92 27.62 -20.10
N ASP A 41 7.69 27.63 -19.01
CA ASP A 41 7.83 28.67 -17.99
C ASP A 41 6.79 28.69 -16.87
N ALA A 42 6.72 27.57 -16.15
CA ALA A 42 6.56 27.61 -14.71
C ALA A 42 7.74 26.87 -14.09
N GLU A 43 8.77 27.63 -13.73
CA GLU A 43 9.75 27.21 -12.75
C GLU A 43 8.98 27.07 -11.42
N GLU A 44 8.25 25.96 -11.30
CA GLU A 44 7.64 25.52 -10.05
C GLU A 44 8.82 25.38 -9.09
N GLU A 45 8.91 26.31 -8.13
CA GLU A 45 9.84 26.19 -7.02
C GLU A 45 9.50 24.88 -6.32
N LEU A 46 10.21 23.83 -6.72
CA LEU A 46 9.92 22.47 -6.33
C LEU A 46 10.04 22.42 -4.82
N ALA A 47 8.91 22.23 -4.13
CA ALA A 47 8.93 22.04 -2.69
C ALA A 47 9.98 20.96 -2.37
N PRO A 48 10.82 21.18 -1.34
CA PRO A 48 11.93 20.27 -1.07
C PRO A 48 11.40 18.84 -0.93
N PRO A 49 12.12 17.85 -1.49
CA PRO A 49 11.65 16.47 -1.48
C PRO A 49 11.48 15.98 -0.04
N ARG A 50 10.40 15.25 0.25
CA ARG A 50 10.17 14.70 1.60
C ARG A 50 11.17 13.63 1.98
N VAL A 51 11.61 12.85 1.00
CA VAL A 51 12.62 11.81 1.13
C VAL A 51 13.62 11.95 0.00
N GLU A 52 14.90 11.89 0.34
CA GLU A 52 15.97 11.93 -0.66
C GLU A 52 17.10 10.99 -0.25
N ARG A 53 17.80 10.46 -1.23
CA ARG A 53 19.04 9.74 -0.99
C ARG A 53 20.19 10.73 -1.00
N ARG A 54 21.04 10.68 0.04
CA ARG A 54 22.35 11.33 0.05
C ARG A 54 23.41 10.28 0.28
N ASP A 55 24.27 10.04 -0.71
CA ASP A 55 25.38 9.09 -0.62
C ASP A 55 24.98 7.68 -0.12
N ASP A 56 25.29 7.42 1.15
CA ASP A 56 25.12 6.17 1.89
C ASP A 56 23.85 6.13 2.75
N ARG A 57 23.06 7.21 2.78
CA ARG A 57 21.89 7.33 3.66
C ARG A 57 20.66 7.87 2.95
N ILE A 58 19.50 7.58 3.53
CA ILE A 58 18.22 8.17 3.14
C ILE A 58 17.87 9.24 4.17
N VAL A 59 17.65 10.47 3.70
CA VAL A 59 17.24 11.60 4.52
C VAL A 59 15.73 11.76 4.39
N ILE A 60 15.06 11.83 5.54
CA ILE A 60 13.62 12.06 5.66
C ILE A 60 13.44 13.45 6.26
N HIS A 61 12.77 14.35 5.54
CA HIS A 61 12.57 15.74 5.95
C HIS A 61 11.29 15.95 6.76
N GLU A 62 10.42 14.95 6.79
CA GLU A 62 9.18 14.94 7.57
C GLU A 62 9.18 13.87 8.67
N LYS A 63 8.36 14.08 9.70
CA LYS A 63 8.22 13.14 10.81
C LYS A 63 7.16 12.09 10.51
N ILE A 64 7.50 10.82 10.74
CA ILE A 64 6.50 9.74 10.80
C ILE A 64 5.70 9.90 12.09
N GLN A 65 4.38 10.02 11.94
CA GLN A 65 3.45 10.28 13.04
C GLN A 65 2.89 8.99 13.60
N PHE A 66 2.81 8.91 14.92
CA PHE A 66 2.26 7.78 15.66
C PHE A 66 1.14 8.22 16.57
N ASP A 67 0.24 7.29 16.91
CA ASP A 67 -0.69 7.49 18.01
C ASP A 67 0.05 7.63 19.35
N LEU A 68 -0.53 8.41 20.26
CA LEU A 68 0.05 8.67 21.58
C LEU A 68 0.36 7.36 22.32
N ASN A 69 1.59 7.22 22.81
CA ASN A 69 2.09 6.03 23.52
C ASN A 69 1.92 4.70 22.76
N ARG A 70 1.80 4.76 21.42
CA ARG A 70 1.60 3.59 20.56
C ARG A 70 2.62 3.56 19.42
N ALA A 71 2.67 2.40 18.78
CA ALA A 71 3.42 2.15 17.54
C ALA A 71 2.51 2.11 16.31
N THR A 72 1.23 2.46 16.46
CA THR A 72 0.30 2.62 15.35
C THR A 72 0.70 3.88 14.59
N ILE A 73 1.04 3.70 13.31
CA ILE A 73 1.36 4.80 12.39
C ILE A 73 0.06 5.46 11.96
N ARG A 74 0.01 6.80 12.00
CA ARG A 74 -1.16 7.56 11.58
C ARG A 74 -1.27 7.60 10.05
N PRO A 75 -2.50 7.59 9.48
CA PRO A 75 -2.70 7.56 8.02
C PRO A 75 -2.03 8.71 7.26
N GLU A 76 -1.86 9.87 7.90
CA GLU A 76 -1.15 11.01 7.32
C GLU A 76 0.31 10.70 6.93
N SER A 77 0.94 9.72 7.56
CA SER A 77 2.30 9.28 7.22
C SER A 77 2.36 8.20 6.13
N ASP A 78 1.22 7.67 5.66
CA ASP A 78 1.20 6.61 4.64
C ASP A 78 1.75 7.10 3.30
N GLY A 79 1.58 8.38 2.97
CA GLY A 79 2.19 9.00 1.78
C GLY A 79 3.72 8.98 1.84
N LEU A 80 4.27 9.50 2.95
CA LEU A 80 5.71 9.53 3.21
C LEU A 80 6.36 8.14 3.17
N LEU A 81 5.70 7.15 3.79
CA LEU A 81 6.21 5.77 3.83
C LEU A 81 6.23 5.11 2.45
N ARG A 82 5.23 5.38 1.60
CA ARG A 82 5.22 4.88 0.22
C ARG A 82 6.35 5.46 -0.61
N GLU A 83 6.65 6.75 -0.44
CA GLU A 83 7.77 7.39 -1.11
C GLU A 83 9.10 6.81 -0.64
N LEU A 84 9.26 6.62 0.67
CA LEU A 84 10.43 5.99 1.25
C LEU A 84 10.64 4.57 0.70
N ALA A 85 9.57 3.76 0.66
CA ALA A 85 9.60 2.41 0.09
C ALA A 85 9.98 2.41 -1.39
N THR A 86 9.46 3.38 -2.15
CA THR A 86 9.76 3.54 -3.58
C THR A 86 11.21 3.91 -3.79
N LEU A 87 11.74 4.85 -3.01
CA LEU A 87 13.13 5.27 -3.05
C LEU A 87 14.06 4.10 -2.73
N ILE A 88 13.76 3.31 -1.70
CA ILE A 88 14.52 2.10 -1.35
C ILE A 88 14.55 1.12 -2.53
N LYS A 89 13.39 0.82 -3.14
CA LYS A 89 13.28 -0.11 -4.28
C LYS A 89 14.00 0.40 -5.53
N ALA A 90 14.01 1.71 -5.75
CA ALA A 90 14.72 2.35 -6.84
C ALA A 90 16.25 2.37 -6.64
N ASN A 91 16.73 2.09 -5.42
CA ASN A 91 18.14 2.09 -5.08
C ASN A 91 18.61 0.71 -4.59
N PRO A 92 18.69 -0.31 -5.47
CA PRO A 92 19.08 -1.68 -5.10
C PRO A 92 20.52 -1.81 -4.58
N GLN A 93 21.37 -0.79 -4.77
CA GLN A 93 22.71 -0.72 -4.17
C GLN A 93 22.68 -0.50 -2.65
N LEU A 94 21.52 -0.16 -2.06
CA LEU A 94 21.32 -0.12 -0.62
C LEU A 94 21.04 -1.53 -0.11
N GLU A 95 22.09 -2.32 0.07
CA GLU A 95 21.99 -3.73 0.46
C GLU A 95 21.44 -3.92 1.89
N GLN A 96 21.71 -2.96 2.77
CA GLN A 96 21.32 -3.02 4.17
C GLN A 96 20.83 -1.66 4.68
N ILE A 97 19.67 -1.67 5.33
CA ILE A 97 19.03 -0.47 5.88
C ILE A 97 18.79 -0.69 7.37
N SER A 98 19.36 0.19 8.19
CA SER A 98 19.04 0.27 9.63
C SER A 98 17.84 1.21 9.84
N ILE A 99 16.91 0.81 10.71
CA ILE A 99 15.76 1.63 11.10
C ILE A 99 15.82 1.81 12.61
N GLU A 100 15.99 3.05 13.04
CA GLU A 100 16.15 3.41 14.45
C GLU A 100 14.93 4.21 14.93
N GLY A 101 14.41 3.82 16.10
CA GLY A 101 13.33 4.54 16.76
C GLY A 101 13.88 5.39 17.89
N HIS A 102 13.34 6.60 18.04
CA HIS A 102 13.63 7.47 19.18
C HIS A 102 12.35 7.82 19.94
N THR A 103 12.49 8.03 21.25
CA THR A 103 11.44 8.51 22.15
C THR A 103 11.92 9.75 22.90
N CYS A 104 11.00 10.42 23.58
CA CYS A 104 11.35 11.43 24.58
C CYS A 104 12.03 10.78 25.80
N ASN A 105 12.55 11.63 26.69
CA ASN A 105 13.18 11.25 27.96
C ASN A 105 12.20 11.12 29.14
N ILE A 106 10.89 11.16 28.88
CA ILE A 106 9.84 11.04 29.90
C ILE A 106 9.42 9.57 30.01
N GLY A 107 9.25 9.06 31.24
CA GLY A 107 8.92 7.66 31.51
C GLY A 107 10.14 6.78 31.78
N SER A 108 9.94 5.46 31.92
CA SER A 108 11.05 4.55 32.21
C SER A 108 11.91 4.27 30.97
N PRO A 109 13.24 4.13 31.12
CA PRO A 109 14.13 3.77 30.01
C PRO A 109 13.72 2.48 29.30
N GLU A 110 13.28 1.46 30.05
CA GLU A 110 12.89 0.15 29.52
C GLU A 110 11.64 0.25 28.64
N TYR A 111 10.65 1.05 29.09
CA TYR A 111 9.44 1.29 28.31
C TYR A 111 9.75 2.05 27.02
N ASN A 112 10.60 3.07 27.12
CA ASN A 112 11.01 3.88 25.97
C ASN A 112 11.81 3.07 24.94
N LEU A 113 12.66 2.15 25.41
CA LEU A 113 13.39 1.21 24.56
C LEU A 113 12.44 0.23 23.85
N ASP A 114 11.48 -0.37 24.55
CA ASP A 114 10.48 -1.25 23.92
C ASP A 114 9.61 -0.47 22.90
N LEU A 115 9.16 0.73 23.26
CA LEU A 115 8.33 1.56 22.40
C LEU A 115 9.08 1.97 21.12
N SER A 116 10.35 2.36 21.24
CA SER A 116 11.16 2.75 20.08
C SER A 116 11.39 1.57 19.14
N GLN A 117 11.69 0.37 19.67
CA GLN A 117 11.83 -0.86 18.89
C GLN A 117 10.53 -1.23 18.16
N ARG A 118 9.39 -1.15 18.84
CA ARG A 118 8.08 -1.40 18.21
C ARG A 118 7.77 -0.41 17.10
N ARG A 119 8.12 0.87 17.26
CA ARG A 119 7.94 1.90 16.22
C ARG A 119 8.82 1.63 15.00
N ALA A 120 10.10 1.30 15.21
CA ALA A 120 11.00 0.91 14.13
C ALA A 120 10.48 -0.34 13.38
N ALA A 121 10.00 -1.36 14.11
CA ALA A 121 9.40 -2.54 13.52
C ALA A 121 8.10 -2.24 12.74
N ALA A 122 7.29 -1.29 13.19
CA ALA A 122 6.10 -0.85 12.47
C ALA A 122 6.45 -0.17 11.14
N VAL A 123 7.47 0.70 11.13
CA VAL A 123 7.99 1.33 9.90
C VAL A 123 8.53 0.27 8.95
N ARG A 124 9.34 -0.68 9.44
CA ARG A 124 9.89 -1.78 8.63
C ARG A 124 8.82 -2.57 7.88
N LYS A 125 7.64 -2.78 8.48
CA LYS A 125 6.53 -3.51 7.85
C LYS A 125 5.88 -2.76 6.68
N ARG A 126 6.18 -1.47 6.49
CA ARG A 126 5.57 -0.60 5.47
C ARG A 126 6.48 -0.36 4.26
N LEU A 127 7.74 -0.81 4.30
CA LEU A 127 8.74 -0.64 3.24
C LEU A 127 8.78 -1.88 2.33
#